data_AF-A0A3P7I8B9-F1
#
_entry.id   AF-A0A3P7I8B9-F1
#
_cell.length_a   1.000
_cell.length_b   1.000
_cell.length_c   1.000
_cell.angle_alpha   90.00
_cell.angle_beta   90.00
_cell.angle_gamma   90.00
#
_symmetry.space_group_name_H-M   'P 1'
#
loop_
_entity.id
_entity.type
_entity.pdbx_description
1 polymer ?
#
loop_
_entity_poly.entity_id
_entity_poly.type
_entity_poly.pdbx_seq_one_letter_code
_entity_poly.pdbx_strand_id
1 'polypeptide(L)'
;MGSALCGPKRKKVQVSASWVGNESENPFETVLTKKERVLLRETFQRLDEPKEIVGMIFVDIVNDIEPELKKVFGVDRAPKAAMLKMPKFGGHVARFTELIDQVVLTTSMVGYTENLVGAWQLVRKTGRIHVKQGFLEQNQNQLEKNYFEIVMNIFIERFI
;
A
#
# COMPACT_ATOMS: atom_id res chain seq x y z
N MET A 1 -39.92 -14.91 37.86
CA MET A 1 -39.39 -15.55 36.63
C MET A 1 -40.26 -15.06 35.48
N GLY A 2 -39.85 -14.40 34.41
CA GLY A 2 -38.57 -13.93 33.89
C GLY A 2 -38.90 -13.40 32.49
N SER A 3 -39.09 -12.09 32.33
CA SER A 3 -39.40 -11.46 31.04
C SER A 3 -38.10 -10.89 30.46
N ALA A 4 -37.52 -11.59 29.48
CA ALA A 4 -36.37 -11.10 28.74
C ALA A 4 -36.81 -10.04 27.72
N LEU A 5 -36.55 -8.77 28.03
CA LEU A 5 -36.65 -7.66 27.09
C LEU A 5 -35.59 -7.83 25.99
N CYS A 6 -36.04 -8.17 24.79
CA CYS A 6 -35.19 -8.19 23.60
C CYS A 6 -34.91 -6.74 23.19
N GLY A 7 -33.77 -6.19 23.61
CA GLY A 7 -33.33 -4.86 23.18
C GLY A 7 -32.91 -4.86 21.70
N PRO A 8 -33.16 -3.79 20.92
CA PRO A 8 -32.70 -3.71 19.54
C PRO A 8 -31.18 -3.74 19.50
N LYS A 9 -30.59 -4.74 18.84
CA LYS A 9 -29.16 -4.77 18.54
C LYS A 9 -28.83 -3.51 17.74
N ARG A 10 -27.99 -2.63 18.30
CA ARG A 10 -27.36 -1.53 17.56
C ARG A 10 -26.78 -2.11 16.26
N LYS A 11 -27.32 -1.68 15.12
CA LYS A 11 -26.73 -1.96 13.81
C LYS A 11 -25.28 -1.48 13.89
N LYS A 12 -24.32 -2.41 13.81
CA LYS A 12 -22.95 -2.06 13.44
C LYS A 12 -23.06 -1.28 12.15
N VAL A 13 -22.64 -0.02 12.17
CA VAL A 13 -22.49 0.79 10.96
C VAL A 13 -21.47 0.04 10.11
N GLN A 14 -21.98 -0.74 9.16
CA GLN A 14 -21.17 -1.35 8.14
C GLN A 14 -20.76 -0.22 7.21
N VAL A 15 -19.62 0.43 7.51
CA VAL A 15 -18.93 1.31 6.54
C VAL A 15 -18.29 0.41 5.47
N SER A 16 -19.14 -0.38 4.82
CA SER A 16 -18.85 -1.03 3.56
C SER A 16 -19.44 -0.11 2.51
N ALA A 17 -18.82 1.05 2.31
CA ALA A 17 -18.90 1.70 1.01
C ALA A 17 -18.14 0.78 0.03
N SER A 18 -18.81 -0.32 -0.32
CA SER A 18 -18.42 -1.21 -1.39
C SER A 18 -18.68 -0.44 -2.66
N TRP A 19 -17.72 0.41 -3.01
CA TRP A 19 -17.54 0.81 -4.39
C TRP A 19 -17.22 -0.48 -5.15
N VAL A 20 -18.27 -1.19 -5.56
CA VAL A 20 -18.24 -2.07 -6.72
C VAL A 20 -18.16 -1.06 -7.86
N GLY A 21 -16.95 -0.61 -8.17
CA GLY A 21 -16.74 0.62 -8.92
C GLY A 21 -17.52 0.64 -10.22
N ASN A 22 -18.25 1.72 -10.49
CA ASN A 22 -18.62 2.04 -11.85
C ASN A 22 -17.29 2.22 -12.62
N GLU A 23 -17.14 1.47 -13.71
CA GLU A 23 -15.91 1.37 -14.50
C GLU A 23 -15.42 2.77 -14.94
N SER A 24 -16.34 3.72 -15.17
CA SER A 24 -16.06 5.08 -15.66
C SER A 24 -15.30 6.02 -14.72
N GLU A 25 -15.14 5.70 -13.44
CA GLU A 25 -14.44 6.57 -12.46
C GLU A 25 -13.09 5.99 -12.01
N ASN A 26 -12.66 4.86 -12.56
CA ASN A 26 -11.44 4.21 -12.13
C ASN A 26 -10.21 5.06 -12.52
N PRO A 27 -9.39 5.54 -11.55
CA PRO A 27 -8.23 6.38 -11.85
C PRO A 27 -7.17 5.64 -12.69
N PHE A 28 -7.10 4.30 -12.63
CA PHE A 28 -6.20 3.54 -13.50
C PHE A 28 -6.64 3.54 -14.98
N GLU A 29 -7.90 3.88 -15.25
CA GLU A 29 -8.47 4.01 -16.59
C GLU A 29 -8.48 5.46 -17.06
N THR A 30 -8.84 6.39 -16.17
CA THR A 30 -9.03 7.80 -16.53
C THR A 30 -7.74 8.61 -16.52
N VAL A 31 -6.73 8.22 -15.72
CA VAL A 31 -5.45 8.94 -15.63
C VAL A 31 -4.38 8.35 -16.55
N LEU A 32 -4.38 7.03 -16.75
CA LEU A 32 -3.35 6.33 -17.53
C LEU A 32 -3.90 5.84 -18.86
N THR A 33 -3.26 6.23 -19.95
CA THR A 33 -3.49 5.65 -21.27
C THR A 33 -2.98 4.21 -21.33
N LYS A 34 -3.49 3.41 -22.28
CA LYS A 34 -2.99 2.05 -22.51
C LYS A 34 -1.48 1.99 -22.75
N LYS A 35 -0.91 2.96 -23.48
CA LYS A 35 0.54 3.02 -23.74
C LYS A 35 1.34 3.24 -22.46
N GLU A 36 0.90 4.15 -21.59
CA GLU A 36 1.56 4.39 -20.30
C GLU A 36 1.46 3.18 -19.38
N ARG A 37 0.31 2.49 -19.37
CA ARG A 37 0.14 1.25 -18.62
C ARG A 37 1.08 0.13 -19.08
N VAL A 38 1.27 -0.02 -20.39
CA VAL A 38 2.25 -0.96 -20.95
C VAL A 38 3.67 -0.53 -20.60
N LEU A 39 3.99 0.77 -20.70
CA LEU A 39 5.30 1.31 -20.35
C LEU A 39 5.65 1.00 -18.89
N LEU A 40 4.74 1.25 -17.94
CA LEU A 40 4.93 0.96 -16.51
C LEU A 40 5.31 -0.51 -16.26
N ARG A 41 4.69 -1.43 -17.02
CA ARG A 41 5.02 -2.87 -16.95
C ARG A 41 6.40 -3.14 -17.51
N GLU A 42 6.70 -2.65 -18.70
CA GLU A 42 7.96 -2.93 -19.38
C GLU A 42 9.17 -2.35 -18.65
N THR A 43 9.05 -1.13 -18.11
CA THR A 43 10.15 -0.49 -17.36
C THR A 43 10.41 -1.25 -16.07
N PHE A 44 9.35 -1.65 -15.35
CA PHE A 44 9.54 -2.44 -14.15
C PHE A 44 10.16 -3.81 -14.46
N GLN A 45 9.70 -4.52 -15.50
CA GLN A 45 10.26 -5.83 -15.87
C GLN A 45 11.75 -5.81 -16.23
N ARG A 46 12.31 -4.63 -16.55
CA ARG A 46 13.74 -4.44 -16.80
C ARG A 46 14.55 -4.21 -15.54
N LEU A 47 13.92 -4.05 -14.38
CA LEU A 47 14.62 -3.88 -13.12
C LEU A 47 15.25 -5.21 -12.68
N ASP A 48 16.55 -5.18 -12.49
CA ASP A 48 17.26 -6.24 -11.79
C ASP A 48 16.99 -6.11 -10.28
N GLU A 49 16.62 -7.23 -9.65
CA GLU A 49 16.40 -7.34 -8.20
C GLU A 49 15.50 -6.24 -7.60
N PRO A 50 14.23 -6.09 -8.06
CA PRO A 50 13.35 -5.00 -7.64
C PRO A 50 13.05 -4.98 -6.14
N LYS A 51 13.12 -6.14 -5.47
CA LYS A 51 12.98 -6.22 -4.01
C LYS A 51 14.12 -5.50 -3.28
N GLU A 52 15.33 -5.55 -3.81
CA GLU A 52 16.48 -4.86 -3.23
C GLU A 52 16.34 -3.35 -3.39
N ILE A 53 15.93 -2.89 -4.58
CA ILE A 53 15.64 -1.47 -4.85
C ILE A 53 14.58 -0.94 -3.89
N VAL A 54 13.44 -1.64 -3.78
CA VAL A 54 12.36 -1.29 -2.81
C VAL A 54 12.90 -1.29 -1.38
N GLY A 55 13.73 -2.28 -1.03
CA GLY A 55 14.36 -2.39 0.28
C GLY A 55 15.25 -1.18 0.61
N MET A 56 16.10 -0.74 -0.32
CA MET A 56 16.96 0.42 -0.14
C MET A 56 16.13 1.70 0.09
N ILE A 57 15.09 1.91 -0.72
CA ILE A 57 14.18 3.05 -0.56
C ILE A 57 13.52 3.05 0.81
N PHE A 58 12.98 1.92 1.26
CA PHE A 58 12.37 1.82 2.60
C PHE A 58 13.38 2.05 3.71
N VAL A 59 14.62 1.59 3.54
CA VAL A 59 15.69 1.83 4.52
C VAL A 59 15.98 3.32 4.64
N ASP A 60 16.04 4.05 3.52
CA ASP A 60 16.24 5.49 3.54
C ASP A 60 15.03 6.22 4.13
N ILE A 61 13.80 5.77 3.82
CA ILE A 61 12.59 6.31 4.44
C ILE A 61 12.70 6.23 5.97
N VAL A 62 12.96 5.04 6.53
CA VAL A 62 12.95 4.90 7.99
C VAL A 62 14.19 5.50 8.65
N ASN A 63 15.29 5.77 7.94
CA ASN A 63 16.48 6.36 8.56
C ASN A 63 16.56 7.87 8.42
N ASP A 64 16.20 8.40 7.25
CA ASP A 64 16.56 9.74 6.83
C ASP A 64 15.34 10.64 6.60
N ILE A 65 14.19 10.06 6.23
CA ILE A 65 12.99 10.84 5.88
C ILE A 65 11.98 10.83 7.02
N GLU A 66 11.63 9.64 7.51
CA GLU A 66 10.59 9.44 8.51
C GLU A 66 11.02 8.46 9.63
N PRO A 67 11.89 8.90 10.55
CA PRO A 67 12.47 8.04 11.58
C PRO A 67 11.45 7.47 12.58
N GLU A 68 10.28 8.07 12.74
CA GLU A 68 9.25 7.55 13.66
C GLU A 68 8.73 6.17 13.22
N LEU A 69 8.78 5.89 11.91
CA LEU A 69 8.42 4.59 11.36
C LEU A 69 9.36 3.47 11.83
N LYS A 70 10.57 3.78 12.32
CA LYS A 70 11.46 2.76 12.89
C LYS A 70 10.79 1.97 14.01
N LYS A 71 10.06 2.63 14.90
CA LYS A 71 9.35 1.97 16.01
C LYS A 71 8.19 1.12 15.50
N VAL A 72 7.47 1.60 14.50
CA VAL A 72 6.36 0.89 13.85
C VAL A 72 6.85 -0.42 13.23
N PHE A 73 7.98 -0.36 12.54
CA PHE A 73 8.60 -1.50 11.87
C PHE A 73 9.52 -2.32 12.77
N GLY A 74 9.72 -1.94 14.04
CA GLY A 74 10.57 -2.67 14.99
C GLY A 74 12.05 -2.69 14.61
N VAL A 75 12.55 -1.59 14.06
CA VAL A 75 13.94 -1.39 13.61
C VAL A 75 14.62 -0.19 14.30
N ASP A 76 14.06 0.29 15.41
CA ASP A 76 14.57 1.41 16.20
C ASP A 76 15.99 1.18 16.74
N ARG A 77 16.36 -0.08 17.00
CA ARG A 77 17.69 -0.49 17.48
C ARG A 77 18.52 -1.26 16.46
N ALA A 78 17.95 -1.56 15.30
CA ALA A 78 18.63 -2.37 14.29
C ALA A 78 19.61 -1.50 13.49
N PRO A 79 20.86 -1.93 13.26
CA PRO A 79 21.75 -1.24 12.33
C PRO A 79 21.19 -1.31 10.90
N LYS A 80 21.48 -0.30 10.07
CA LYS A 80 20.97 -0.17 8.68
C LYS A 80 21.09 -1.47 7.89
N ALA A 81 22.25 -2.14 7.95
CA ALA A 81 22.53 -3.40 7.26
C ALA A 81 21.71 -4.61 7.74
N ALA A 82 21.12 -4.57 8.93
CA ALA A 82 20.29 -5.66 9.48
C ALA A 82 18.79 -5.42 9.32
N MET A 83 18.35 -4.19 8.99
CA MET A 83 16.94 -3.83 8.98
C MET A 83 16.10 -4.73 8.07
N LEU A 84 16.59 -5.04 6.87
CA LEU A 84 15.88 -5.90 5.90
C LEU A 84 15.72 -7.36 6.37
N LYS A 85 16.49 -7.79 7.37
CA LYS A 85 16.34 -9.12 8.00
C LYS A 85 15.30 -9.11 9.13
N MET A 86 14.84 -7.94 9.56
CA MET A 86 13.88 -7.82 10.65
C MET A 86 12.48 -8.21 10.17
N PRO A 87 11.73 -9.06 10.91
CA PRO A 87 10.51 -9.69 10.39
C PRO A 87 9.44 -8.70 9.92
N LYS A 88 9.20 -7.63 10.67
CA LYS A 88 8.18 -6.62 10.33
C LYS A 88 8.60 -5.77 9.14
N PHE A 89 9.84 -5.29 9.14
CA PHE A 89 10.36 -4.40 8.11
C PHE A 89 10.64 -5.13 6.80
N GLY A 90 11.45 -6.19 6.83
CA GLY A 90 11.71 -7.03 5.65
C GLY A 90 10.45 -7.67 5.09
N GLY A 91 9.52 -8.07 5.97
CA GLY A 91 8.20 -8.55 5.57
C GLY A 91 7.30 -7.47 4.96
N HIS A 92 7.45 -6.19 5.34
CA HIS A 92 6.74 -5.08 4.69
C HIS A 92 7.33 -4.78 3.31
N VAL A 93 8.66 -4.73 3.19
CA VAL A 93 9.37 -4.60 1.90
C VAL A 93 8.91 -5.68 0.93
N ALA A 94 8.92 -6.95 1.35
CA ALA A 94 8.47 -8.05 0.49
C ALA A 94 7.01 -7.90 0.03
N ARG A 95 6.08 -7.55 0.94
CA ARG A 95 4.67 -7.32 0.62
C ARG A 95 4.45 -6.10 -0.28
N PHE A 96 5.26 -5.06 -0.14
CA PHE A 96 5.18 -3.88 -0.98
C PHE A 96 5.72 -4.17 -2.39
N THR A 97 6.86 -4.87 -2.49
CA THR A 97 7.34 -5.38 -3.77
C THR A 97 6.30 -6.26 -4.43
N GLU A 98 5.67 -7.18 -3.68
CA GLU A 98 4.59 -8.04 -4.20
C GLU A 98 3.34 -7.23 -4.60
N LEU A 99 3.00 -6.14 -3.89
CA LEU A 99 1.90 -5.27 -4.27
C LEU A 99 2.20 -4.54 -5.57
N ILE A 100 3.39 -3.95 -5.71
CA ILE A 100 3.79 -3.33 -6.98
C ILE A 100 3.81 -4.41 -8.06
N ASP A 101 4.31 -5.59 -7.74
CA ASP A 101 4.34 -6.70 -8.67
C ASP A 101 2.93 -7.13 -9.11
N GLN A 102 1.97 -7.27 -8.21
CA GLN A 102 0.60 -7.61 -8.59
C GLN A 102 -0.07 -6.49 -9.38
N VAL A 103 0.14 -5.22 -9.00
CA VAL A 103 -0.44 -4.06 -9.70
C VAL A 103 0.23 -3.82 -11.07
N VAL A 104 1.55 -4.04 -11.18
CA VAL A 104 2.42 -3.63 -12.29
C VAL A 104 3.04 -4.81 -13.07
N LEU A 105 3.50 -5.89 -12.42
CA LEU A 105 4.35 -6.96 -12.99
C LEU A 105 3.70 -8.33 -13.29
N THR A 106 3.03 -8.99 -12.32
CA THR A 106 2.68 -10.42 -12.40
C THR A 106 1.24 -10.68 -12.79
N THR A 107 0.27 -9.84 -12.40
CA THR A 107 -1.13 -10.06 -12.78
C THR A 107 -1.63 -9.13 -13.88
N SER A 108 -0.77 -8.21 -14.35
CA SER A 108 -1.00 -7.48 -15.59
C SER A 108 -2.29 -6.64 -15.59
N MET A 109 -2.88 -6.39 -14.43
CA MET A 109 -4.18 -5.74 -14.30
C MET A 109 -4.19 -4.37 -15.00
N VAL A 110 -3.07 -3.66 -14.95
CA VAL A 110 -2.92 -2.35 -15.61
C VAL A 110 -2.36 -2.51 -17.03
N GLY A 111 -1.28 -3.27 -17.22
CA GLY A 111 -0.50 -3.27 -18.48
C GLY A 111 -0.59 -4.49 -19.40
N TYR A 112 -1.26 -5.60 -19.04
CA TYR A 112 -1.33 -6.79 -19.93
C TYR A 112 -2.66 -7.59 -19.91
N THR A 113 -3.31 -7.83 -18.77
CA THR A 113 -4.69 -8.38 -18.67
C THR A 113 -5.74 -7.28 -18.76
N GLU A 114 -5.35 -6.01 -18.59
CA GLU A 114 -6.25 -4.84 -18.55
C GLU A 114 -7.40 -4.98 -17.53
N ASN A 115 -7.22 -5.80 -16.49
CA ASN A 115 -8.12 -5.88 -15.35
C ASN A 115 -7.97 -4.66 -14.41
N LEU A 116 -8.30 -3.47 -14.91
CA LEU A 116 -8.18 -2.20 -14.19
C LEU A 116 -9.03 -2.18 -12.92
N VAL A 117 -10.18 -2.87 -12.93
CA VAL A 117 -11.07 -3.02 -11.78
C VAL A 117 -10.37 -3.78 -10.66
N GLY A 118 -9.68 -4.89 -10.97
CA GLY A 118 -8.91 -5.66 -10.01
C GLY A 118 -7.77 -4.85 -9.39
N ALA A 119 -7.04 -4.05 -10.19
CA ALA A 119 -5.99 -3.17 -9.70
C ALA A 119 -6.54 -2.16 -8.69
N TRP A 120 -7.67 -1.51 -9.04
CA TRP A 120 -8.31 -0.55 -8.16
C TRP A 120 -8.82 -1.19 -6.87
N GLN A 121 -9.44 -2.36 -6.95
CA GLN A 121 -9.90 -3.11 -5.79
C GLN A 121 -8.74 -3.52 -4.87
N LEU A 122 -7.61 -3.94 -5.42
CA LEU A 122 -6.42 -4.35 -4.66
C LEU A 122 -5.82 -3.17 -3.89
N VAL A 123 -5.62 -2.02 -4.54
CA VAL A 123 -5.09 -0.81 -3.89
C VAL A 123 -6.02 -0.34 -2.78
N ARG A 124 -7.34 -0.27 -3.05
CA ARG A 124 -8.33 0.11 -2.02
C ARG A 124 -8.38 -0.88 -0.86
N LYS A 125 -8.30 -2.19 -1.14
CA LYS A 125 -8.26 -3.23 -0.11
C LYS A 125 -7.03 -3.06 0.78
N THR A 126 -5.88 -2.79 0.17
CA THR A 126 -4.63 -2.53 0.88
C THR A 126 -4.76 -1.32 1.81
N GLY A 127 -5.32 -0.20 1.34
CA GLY A 127 -5.59 0.97 2.17
C GLY A 127 -6.49 0.65 3.37
N ARG A 128 -7.59 -0.10 3.16
CA ARG A 128 -8.49 -0.52 4.25
C ARG A 128 -7.81 -1.40 5.30
N ILE A 129 -6.88 -2.26 4.90
CA ILE A 129 -6.13 -3.11 5.83
C ILE A 129 -5.20 -2.26 6.70
N HIS A 130 -4.65 -1.18 6.17
CA HIS A 130 -3.73 -0.30 6.91
C HIS A 130 -4.43 0.52 8.00
N VAL A 131 -5.76 0.69 7.95
CA VAL A 131 -6.55 1.30 9.06
C VAL A 131 -6.41 0.48 10.35
N LYS A 132 -6.12 -0.82 10.26
CA LYS A 132 -5.91 -1.68 11.44
C LYS A 132 -4.53 -1.49 12.10
N GLN A 133 -3.64 -0.69 11.50
CA GLN A 133 -2.36 -0.35 12.12
C GLN A 133 -2.60 0.80 13.09
N GLY A 134 -2.52 0.54 14.41
CA GLY A 134 -2.83 1.55 15.43
C GLY A 134 -2.03 2.84 15.29
N PHE A 135 -0.79 2.77 14.79
CA PHE A 135 -0.01 3.97 14.46
C PHE A 135 -0.69 4.82 13.37
N LEU A 136 -1.11 4.21 12.26
CA LEU A 136 -1.78 4.95 11.18
C LEU A 136 -3.18 5.39 11.59
N GLU A 137 -3.91 4.59 12.37
CA GLU A 137 -5.23 4.97 12.91
C GLU A 137 -5.16 6.29 13.71
N GLN A 138 -4.07 6.51 14.45
CA GLN A 138 -3.90 7.68 15.30
C GLN A 138 -3.24 8.86 14.59
N ASN A 139 -2.34 8.60 13.64
CA ASN A 139 -1.45 9.64 13.10
C ASN A 139 -1.68 9.95 11.61
N GLN A 140 -2.40 9.10 10.85
CA GLN A 140 -2.68 9.36 9.43
C GLN A 140 -3.67 10.53 9.31
N ASN A 141 -3.18 11.68 8.83
CA ASN A 141 -3.97 12.90 8.73
C ASN A 141 -3.67 13.61 7.41
N GLN A 142 -4.70 13.86 6.59
CA GLN A 142 -4.56 14.51 5.28
C GLN A 142 -4.09 15.97 5.37
N LEU A 143 -4.32 16.65 6.49
CA LEU A 143 -3.98 18.07 6.67
C LEU A 143 -2.63 18.28 7.37
N GLU A 144 -2.06 17.23 7.92
CA GLU A 144 -0.85 17.30 8.74
C GLU A 144 0.21 16.34 8.23
N LYS A 145 -0.08 15.03 8.26
CA LYS A 145 0.88 14.00 7.90
C LYS A 145 0.22 12.80 7.24
N ASN A 146 0.40 12.72 5.93
CA ASN A 146 -0.04 11.60 5.12
C ASN A 146 1.14 10.63 4.89
N TYR A 147 1.18 9.54 5.65
CA TYR A 147 2.27 8.57 5.57
C TYR A 147 2.32 7.82 4.25
N PHE A 148 1.18 7.60 3.60
CA PHE A 148 1.16 7.02 2.27
C PHE A 148 1.82 7.96 1.25
N GLU A 149 1.49 9.25 1.31
CA GLU A 149 2.09 10.26 0.44
C GLU A 149 3.59 10.43 0.70
N ILE A 150 4.03 10.47 1.96
CA ILE A 150 5.46 10.52 2.30
C ILE A 150 6.21 9.35 1.67
N VAL A 151 5.72 8.12 1.86
CA VAL A 151 6.33 6.93 1.27
C VAL A 151 6.34 7.04 -0.25
N MET A 152 5.18 7.33 -0.87
CA MET A 152 5.06 7.37 -2.33
C MET A 152 5.88 8.48 -2.97
N ASN A 153 6.05 9.63 -2.33
CA ASN A 153 6.89 10.73 -2.84
C ASN A 153 8.35 10.30 -2.92
N ILE A 154 8.86 9.58 -1.92
CA ILE A 154 10.22 9.04 -1.99
C ILE A 154 10.34 7.96 -3.07
N PHE A 155 9.30 7.16 -3.30
CA PHE A 155 9.28 6.26 -4.47
C PHE A 155 9.30 7.04 -5.78
N ILE A 156 8.54 8.13 -5.93
CA ILE A 156 8.57 8.95 -7.16
C ILE A 156 9.97 9.52 -7.41
N GLU A 157 10.70 9.90 -6.37
CA GLU A 157 12.06 10.46 -6.49
C GLU A 157 13.16 9.42 -6.73
N ARG A 158 13.03 8.22 -6.14
CA ARG A 158 14.12 7.23 -6.07
C ARG A 158 13.87 5.96 -6.87
N PHE A 159 12.64 5.70 -7.27
CA PHE A 159 12.26 4.52 -8.04
C PHE A 159 12.47 4.81 -9.53
N ILE A 160 13.50 4.19 -10.10
CA ILE A 160 14.04 4.42 -11.44
C ILE A 160 13.10 3.85 -12.52
#